data_AF-A0A8B6C5I2-F1
#
_entry.id   AF-A0A8B6C5I2-F1
#
_cell.length_a   1.000
_cell.length_b   1.000
_cell.length_c   1.000
_cell.angle_alpha   90.00
_cell.angle_beta   90.00
_cell.angle_gamma   90.00
#
_symmetry.space_group_name_H-M   'P 1'
#
loop_
_entity.id
_entity.type
_entity.pdbx_description
1 polymer ?
#
loop_
_entity_poly.entity_id
_entity_poly.type
_entity_poly.pdbx_seq_one_letter_code
_entity_poly.pdbx_strand_id
1 'polypeptide(L)'
;MSKVVYPMSPPEYSGPGPSFDGGANYGINPGAVEIMTPDRIDDTTPPPAYDSIFVSEQNSRQSKPNVHHDDRNLWEKVHEWFEFSILQQIIWLGAFVFAITYISFGLKYAGQCFRKKYDGNGKTIEEEDLPSFMKAEGGVLCALVLYVFCWRLIFICDRKRTHRINKADLEGRKKCGGYLFFFCCGLCFATFVLCIVGATKVFQFHDVTKNHTLKCNDEFYNFYHDTKIGQMAILIPYAVYIIVSMFIVIPKAKNWFMRHKWHQWASLLDADQDGIISFDDMKKTNNTLEQLRLAVGDRRTALNADAQEKWWDDHIFKRGANKHISVEDYVAYLEGIYNPCDMGNKMRPVITGFFNFFSTPDFRKKNCILAEEDFIKFWTILKNVDKVHCRNVYIRHFLNPTTMESFLGDFVALVSSNDFFDENTIRVHTVLKPPRSSPCDTICHPSCCGV
;
A
#
# COMPACT_ATOMS: atom_id res chain seq x y z
N MET A 1 45.07 13.11 24.98
CA MET A 1 45.84 12.26 25.93
C MET A 1 44.97 12.03 27.15
N SER A 2 44.81 10.76 27.54
CA SER A 2 44.19 10.26 28.79
C SER A 2 42.66 10.36 28.89
N LYS A 3 41.90 9.34 29.31
CA LYS A 3 42.15 7.91 29.59
C LYS A 3 40.76 7.26 29.69
N VAL A 4 40.58 6.10 29.06
CA VAL A 4 39.44 5.19 29.23
C VAL A 4 39.65 4.38 30.51
N VAL A 5 38.63 4.21 31.36
CA VAL A 5 38.54 3.12 32.36
C VAL A 5 37.05 2.78 32.59
N TYR A 6 36.67 1.52 32.33
CA TYR A 6 35.42 0.88 32.80
C TYR A 6 35.63 0.26 34.19
N PRO A 7 34.56 0.01 34.95
CA PRO A 7 34.41 -1.29 35.63
C PRO A 7 32.98 -1.88 35.50
N MET A 8 32.83 -3.12 35.03
CA MET A 8 32.72 -4.38 35.81
C MET A 8 31.40 -4.55 36.60
N SER A 9 30.59 -5.52 36.13
CA SER A 9 29.56 -6.25 36.89
C SER A 9 30.20 -7.45 37.63
N PRO A 10 29.45 -8.27 38.39
CA PRO A 10 28.70 -8.07 39.64
C PRO A 10 29.26 -8.99 40.76
N PRO A 11 28.71 -9.05 41.99
CA PRO A 11 28.94 -10.20 42.86
C PRO A 11 27.74 -11.15 42.91
N GLU A 12 28.03 -12.42 42.64
CA GLU A 12 27.30 -13.58 43.15
C GLU A 12 27.41 -13.62 44.68
N TYR A 13 26.33 -13.99 45.38
CA TYR A 13 26.43 -14.56 46.72
C TYR A 13 25.37 -15.64 46.93
N SER A 14 25.84 -16.76 47.45
CA SER A 14 25.19 -18.05 47.58
C SER A 14 24.64 -18.25 49.01
N GLY A 15 23.36 -18.61 49.12
CA GLY A 15 22.71 -19.41 50.19
C GLY A 15 22.60 -18.84 51.62
N PRO A 16 21.84 -19.46 52.55
CA PRO A 16 20.93 -20.61 52.44
C PRO A 16 19.47 -20.29 52.87
N GLY A 17 18.52 -21.20 52.57
CA GLY A 17 17.11 -21.11 53.01
C GLY A 17 16.93 -21.25 54.54
N PRO A 18 15.74 -20.90 55.05
CA PRO A 18 14.79 -21.98 55.34
C PRO A 18 13.32 -21.68 54.99
N SER A 19 12.59 -22.77 54.82
CA SER A 19 11.14 -22.94 54.73
C SER A 19 10.38 -22.40 55.94
N PHE A 20 9.24 -21.73 55.73
CA PHE A 20 7.91 -22.11 56.26
C PHE A 20 6.81 -21.11 55.81
N ASP A 21 5.68 -21.71 55.42
CA ASP A 21 4.28 -21.26 55.30
C ASP A 21 3.86 -19.78 55.26
N GLY A 22 3.02 -19.51 54.25
CA GLY A 22 1.66 -18.99 54.46
C GLY A 22 1.49 -17.52 54.81
N GLY A 23 1.08 -16.71 53.83
CA GLY A 23 0.51 -15.39 54.11
C GLY A 23 0.54 -14.44 52.93
N ALA A 24 -0.64 -14.06 52.47
CA ALA A 24 -0.91 -13.13 51.38
C ALA A 24 -0.06 -11.85 51.40
N ASN A 25 0.40 -11.41 50.23
CA ASN A 25 0.32 -10.00 49.82
C ASN A 25 0.62 -9.79 48.33
N TYR A 26 -0.29 -9.04 47.69
CA TYR A 26 -0.13 -8.13 46.55
C TYR A 26 1.11 -8.30 45.65
N GLY A 27 0.88 -8.93 44.50
CA GLY A 27 1.80 -8.92 43.35
C GLY A 27 1.06 -8.48 42.08
N ILE A 28 1.45 -7.33 41.55
CA ILE A 28 1.04 -6.77 40.25
C ILE A 28 1.41 -7.79 39.16
N ASN A 29 0.41 -8.33 38.47
CA ASN A 29 0.60 -9.31 37.40
C ASN A 29 0.67 -8.59 36.04
N PRO A 30 1.77 -8.67 35.27
CA PRO A 30 1.84 -8.11 33.93
C PRO A 30 0.98 -8.96 32.97
N GLY A 31 -0.04 -8.31 32.40
CA GLY A 31 -1.02 -8.76 31.42
C GLY A 31 -0.82 -10.13 30.80
N ALA A 32 -1.68 -11.07 31.20
CA ALA A 32 -1.85 -12.36 30.54
C ALA A 32 -2.16 -12.15 29.05
N VAL A 33 -1.26 -12.62 28.19
CA VAL A 33 -1.52 -12.84 26.77
C VAL A 33 -2.37 -14.11 26.71
N GLU A 34 -3.65 -13.97 26.40
CA GLU A 34 -4.55 -15.11 26.22
C GLU A 34 -4.31 -15.71 24.83
N ILE A 35 -3.58 -16.84 24.79
CA ILE A 35 -3.37 -17.64 23.58
C ILE A 35 -4.48 -18.69 23.55
N MET A 36 -5.26 -18.75 22.46
CA MET A 36 -6.36 -19.68 22.28
C MET A 36 -5.91 -21.15 22.37
N THR A 37 -6.58 -21.93 23.22
CA THR A 37 -6.69 -23.39 23.09
C THR A 37 -8.15 -23.77 22.94
N PRO A 38 -8.52 -24.68 22.01
CA PRO A 38 -9.89 -25.09 21.84
C PRO A 38 -10.22 -26.19 22.86
N ASP A 39 -11.13 -25.92 23.79
CA ASP A 39 -11.72 -26.98 24.62
C ASP A 39 -13.24 -27.01 24.50
N ARG A 40 -13.71 -28.21 24.14
CA ARG A 40 -15.03 -28.85 24.27
C ARG A 40 -16.29 -28.04 23.91
N ILE A 41 -16.88 -28.47 22.79
CA ILE A 41 -18.28 -28.28 22.39
C ILE A 41 -19.18 -28.87 23.49
N ASP A 42 -20.07 -28.05 24.05
CA ASP A 42 -21.19 -28.49 24.88
C ASP A 42 -22.46 -28.43 24.01
N ASP A 43 -23.02 -29.60 23.69
CA ASP A 43 -24.11 -29.82 22.72
C ASP A 43 -25.50 -29.35 23.20
N THR A 44 -25.59 -28.27 23.99
CA THR A 44 -26.84 -27.87 24.67
C THR A 44 -27.35 -26.46 24.34
N THR A 45 -26.97 -25.87 23.21
CA THR A 45 -27.63 -24.66 22.69
C THR A 45 -28.77 -25.02 21.73
N PRO A 46 -30.02 -24.58 21.98
CA PRO A 46 -31.11 -24.81 21.03
C PRO A 46 -30.85 -24.09 19.70
N PRO A 47 -31.25 -24.68 18.56
CA PRO A 47 -31.12 -24.04 17.26
C PRO A 47 -31.96 -22.75 17.20
N PRO A 48 -31.59 -21.76 16.36
CA PRO A 48 -32.43 -20.62 16.11
C PRO A 48 -33.78 -21.08 15.54
N ALA A 49 -34.86 -20.40 15.95
CA ALA A 49 -36.23 -20.67 15.55
C ALA A 49 -36.49 -20.34 14.06
N TYR A 50 -35.89 -21.11 13.16
CA TYR A 50 -36.27 -21.17 11.75
C TYR A 50 -36.75 -22.57 11.34
N ASP A 51 -36.72 -23.54 12.27
CA ASP A 51 -37.17 -24.93 12.08
C ASP A 51 -38.64 -25.10 11.67
N SER A 52 -39.47 -24.06 11.79
CA SER A 52 -40.91 -24.16 11.51
C SER A 52 -41.35 -23.75 10.09
N ILE A 53 -40.43 -23.35 9.20
CA ILE A 53 -40.79 -22.91 7.83
C ILE A 53 -39.98 -23.66 6.74
N PHE A 54 -39.38 -24.80 7.07
CA PHE A 54 -38.65 -25.60 6.09
C PHE A 54 -39.57 -26.44 5.20
N VAL A 55 -39.77 -25.98 3.96
CA VAL A 55 -39.74 -26.88 2.81
C VAL A 55 -38.41 -26.64 2.10
N SER A 56 -37.53 -27.63 2.20
CA SER A 56 -36.30 -27.72 1.44
C SER A 56 -36.64 -27.84 -0.05
N GLU A 57 -36.32 -26.81 -0.84
CA GLU A 57 -36.01 -27.00 -2.26
C GLU A 57 -34.50 -26.83 -2.45
N GLN A 58 -33.80 -27.97 -2.39
CA GLN A 58 -32.48 -28.12 -3.00
C GLN A 58 -32.61 -27.90 -4.51
N ASN A 59 -32.49 -26.65 -4.96
CA ASN A 59 -32.19 -26.37 -6.35
C ASN A 59 -30.67 -26.28 -6.52
N SER A 60 -30.11 -27.36 -7.07
CA SER A 60 -28.78 -27.41 -7.66
C SER A 60 -28.71 -26.43 -8.84
N ARG A 61 -28.24 -25.20 -8.58
CA ARG A 61 -27.85 -24.28 -9.66
C ARG A 61 -26.34 -24.26 -9.78
N GLN A 62 -25.89 -24.73 -10.95
CA GLN A 62 -24.52 -24.63 -11.45
C GLN A 62 -24.00 -23.20 -11.27
N SER A 63 -22.95 -23.06 -10.46
CA SER A 63 -22.10 -21.87 -10.49
C SER A 63 -21.59 -21.69 -11.91
N LYS A 64 -22.01 -20.61 -12.59
CA LYS A 64 -21.37 -20.20 -13.84
C LYS A 64 -19.88 -19.99 -13.56
N PRO A 65 -18.97 -20.47 -14.42
CA PRO A 65 -17.55 -20.23 -14.24
C PRO A 65 -17.31 -18.71 -14.27
N ASN A 66 -16.67 -18.21 -13.21
CA ASN A 66 -16.19 -16.83 -13.15
C ASN A 66 -15.27 -16.60 -14.35
N VAL A 67 -15.79 -15.94 -15.39
CA VAL A 67 -14.98 -15.36 -16.45
C VAL A 67 -14.13 -14.30 -15.78
N HIS A 68 -12.83 -14.58 -15.68
CA HIS A 68 -11.88 -13.71 -15.03
C HIS A 68 -11.71 -12.44 -15.88
N HIS A 69 -12.53 -11.42 -15.59
CA HIS A 69 -12.35 -10.10 -16.17
C HIS A 69 -11.08 -9.50 -15.55
N ASP A 70 -10.11 -9.10 -16.38
CA ASP A 70 -8.89 -8.43 -15.89
C ASP A 70 -9.27 -7.02 -15.41
N ASP A 71 -9.70 -6.94 -14.16
CA ASP A 71 -10.21 -5.76 -13.48
C ASP A 71 -9.13 -4.72 -13.17
N ARG A 72 -7.89 -4.89 -13.64
CA ARG A 72 -6.86 -3.87 -13.47
C ARG A 72 -7.19 -2.64 -14.32
N ASN A 73 -7.09 -1.45 -13.73
CA ASN A 73 -7.11 -0.25 -14.53
C ASN A 73 -5.87 -0.21 -15.45
N LEU A 74 -5.95 0.55 -16.54
CA LEU A 74 -4.85 0.72 -17.50
C LEU A 74 -3.55 1.16 -16.80
N TRP A 75 -3.65 1.84 -15.66
CA TRP A 75 -2.51 2.36 -14.92
C TRP A 75 -1.83 1.33 -14.03
N GLU A 76 -2.53 0.40 -13.39
CA GLU A 76 -1.90 -0.75 -12.72
C GLU A 76 -1.15 -1.59 -13.74
N LYS A 77 -1.74 -1.78 -14.94
CA LYS A 77 -1.08 -2.45 -16.05
C LYS A 77 0.15 -1.66 -16.51
N VAL A 78 0.01 -0.36 -16.76
CA VAL A 78 1.10 0.50 -17.22
C VAL A 78 2.18 0.66 -16.15
N HIS A 79 1.85 0.75 -14.86
CA HIS A 79 2.80 0.93 -13.77
C HIS A 79 3.55 -0.35 -13.47
N GLU A 80 2.86 -1.51 -13.37
CA GLU A 80 3.53 -2.82 -13.27
C GLU A 80 4.44 -3.06 -14.48
N TRP A 81 3.98 -2.71 -15.69
CA TRP A 81 4.76 -2.86 -16.92
C TRP A 81 5.92 -1.90 -16.98
N PHE A 82 5.73 -0.63 -16.61
CA PHE A 82 6.75 0.41 -16.78
C PHE A 82 7.80 0.27 -15.68
N GLU A 83 7.41 0.26 -14.40
CA GLU A 83 8.35 0.24 -13.26
C GLU A 83 9.25 -0.99 -13.24
N PHE A 84 8.79 -2.15 -13.74
CA PHE A 84 9.59 -3.37 -13.76
C PHE A 84 10.08 -3.77 -15.14
N SER A 85 9.87 -2.94 -16.17
CA SER A 85 10.42 -3.22 -17.49
C SER A 85 11.95 -3.13 -17.49
N ILE A 86 12.57 -4.14 -18.10
CA ILE A 86 13.99 -4.14 -18.48
C ILE A 86 14.31 -2.89 -19.31
N LEU A 87 13.36 -2.43 -20.15
CA LEU A 87 13.53 -1.22 -20.94
C LEU A 87 13.77 0.01 -20.06
N GLN A 88 13.04 0.14 -18.95
CA GLN A 88 13.24 1.28 -18.06
C GLN A 88 14.60 1.19 -17.34
N GLN A 89 15.08 0.00 -17.02
CA GLN A 89 16.44 -0.18 -16.50
C GLN A 89 17.50 0.24 -17.52
N ILE A 90 17.33 -0.13 -18.79
CA ILE A 90 18.23 0.28 -19.88
C ILE A 90 18.22 1.80 -20.04
N ILE A 91 17.05 2.44 -19.97
CA ILE A 91 16.92 3.90 -20.04
C ILE A 91 17.66 4.58 -18.88
N TRP A 92 17.46 4.12 -17.64
CA TRP A 92 18.16 4.68 -16.48
C TRP A 92 19.67 4.45 -16.53
N LEU A 93 20.12 3.28 -17.02
CA LEU A 93 21.55 3.03 -17.24
C LEU A 93 22.13 3.98 -18.30
N GLY A 94 21.40 4.22 -19.39
CA GLY A 94 21.76 5.23 -20.39
C GLY A 94 21.86 6.63 -19.79
N ALA A 95 20.90 7.03 -18.96
CA ALA A 95 20.93 8.31 -18.25
C ALA A 95 22.12 8.41 -17.27
N PHE A 96 22.49 7.30 -16.62
CA PHE A 96 23.65 7.23 -15.73
C PHE A 96 24.97 7.41 -16.49
N VAL A 97 25.16 6.67 -17.59
CA VAL A 97 26.34 6.81 -18.46
C VAL A 97 26.44 8.24 -18.97
N PHE A 98 25.34 8.79 -19.47
CA PHE A 98 25.27 10.19 -19.90
C PHE A 98 25.64 11.16 -18.77
N ALA A 99 25.11 10.99 -17.55
CA ALA A 99 25.45 11.85 -16.41
C ALA A 99 26.96 11.81 -16.09
N ILE A 100 27.59 10.64 -16.12
CA ILE A 100 29.03 10.48 -15.90
C ILE A 100 29.83 11.17 -17.02
N THR A 101 29.46 10.96 -18.27
CA THR A 101 30.11 11.62 -19.42
C THR A 101 29.98 13.13 -19.31
N TYR A 102 28.81 13.63 -18.90
CA TYR A 102 28.52 15.04 -18.70
C TYR A 102 29.41 15.67 -17.62
N ILE A 103 29.54 15.00 -16.46
CA ILE A 103 30.46 15.43 -15.40
C ILE A 103 31.91 15.42 -15.88
N SER A 104 32.33 14.34 -16.55
CA SER A 104 33.70 14.18 -17.06
C SER A 104 34.07 15.27 -18.05
N PHE A 105 33.14 15.67 -18.90
CA PHE A 105 33.33 16.76 -19.85
C PHE A 105 33.43 18.12 -19.14
N GLY A 106 32.59 18.38 -18.12
CA GLY A 106 32.72 19.56 -17.27
C GLY A 106 34.03 19.61 -16.47
N LEU A 107 34.62 18.47 -16.12
CA LEU A 107 35.94 18.38 -15.49
C LEU A 107 37.07 18.68 -16.49
N LYS A 108 36.99 18.12 -17.71
CA LYS A 108 37.99 18.33 -18.79
C LYS A 108 38.19 19.82 -19.11
N TYR A 109 37.11 20.60 -19.07
CA TYR A 109 37.10 22.02 -19.44
C TYR A 109 37.04 22.97 -18.23
N ALA A 110 37.30 22.49 -17.02
CA ALA A 110 37.23 23.30 -15.80
C ALA A 110 38.15 24.53 -15.88
N GLY A 111 37.61 25.72 -15.59
CA GLY A 111 38.35 26.99 -15.65
C GLY A 111 38.69 27.48 -17.06
N GLN A 112 38.14 26.86 -18.12
CA GLN A 112 38.40 27.26 -19.51
C GLN A 112 37.24 28.03 -20.15
N CYS A 113 36.08 28.10 -19.48
CA CYS A 113 34.89 28.72 -20.03
C CYS A 113 34.17 29.59 -18.99
N PHE A 114 34.28 30.91 -19.17
CA PHE A 114 33.65 31.90 -18.27
C PHE A 114 32.70 32.81 -19.05
N ARG A 115 31.52 33.04 -18.46
CA ARG A 115 30.60 34.10 -18.87
C ARG A 115 30.82 35.31 -18.00
N LYS A 116 31.08 36.46 -18.63
CA LYS A 116 31.15 37.76 -17.95
C LYS A 116 30.00 38.64 -18.38
N LYS A 117 29.32 39.23 -17.41
CA LYS A 117 28.28 40.25 -17.60
C LYS A 117 28.82 41.60 -17.14
N TYR A 118 28.64 42.62 -17.98
CA TYR A 118 29.13 43.97 -17.71
C TYR A 118 27.98 44.92 -17.40
N ASP A 119 28.23 45.91 -16.53
CA ASP A 119 27.32 47.05 -16.33
C ASP A 119 27.43 48.05 -17.48
N GLY A 120 26.56 49.08 -17.46
CA GLY A 120 26.61 50.18 -18.44
C GLY A 120 27.91 50.98 -18.42
N ASN A 121 28.78 50.77 -17.43
CA ASN A 121 30.09 51.40 -17.27
C ASN A 121 31.26 50.46 -17.65
N GLY A 122 30.97 49.24 -18.15
CA GLY A 122 31.98 48.27 -18.55
C GLY A 122 32.64 47.50 -17.39
N LYS A 123 32.12 47.57 -16.17
CA LYS A 123 32.58 46.80 -15.01
C LYS A 123 31.89 45.44 -14.95
N THR A 124 32.63 44.38 -14.66
CA THR A 124 32.06 43.03 -14.48
C THR A 124 31.15 42.99 -13.26
N ILE A 125 29.87 42.66 -13.49
CA ILE A 125 28.85 42.46 -12.45
C ILE A 125 28.81 40.99 -12.01
N GLU A 126 28.86 40.05 -12.97
CA GLU A 126 28.76 38.61 -12.72
C GLU A 126 29.79 37.87 -13.58
N GLU A 127 30.50 36.93 -12.96
CA GLU A 127 31.37 35.96 -13.63
C GLU A 127 30.88 34.55 -13.28
N GLU A 128 30.47 33.79 -14.29
CA GLU A 128 29.94 32.45 -14.13
C GLU A 128 30.83 31.41 -14.82
N ASP A 129 31.17 30.34 -14.09
CA ASP A 129 31.91 29.17 -14.60
C ASP A 129 30.91 28.12 -15.14
N LEU A 130 30.77 28.08 -16.47
CA LEU A 130 29.86 27.16 -17.15
C LEU A 130 30.21 25.67 -16.89
N PRO A 131 31.49 25.25 -16.99
CA PRO A 131 31.92 23.90 -16.61
C PRO A 131 31.52 23.50 -15.18
N SER A 132 31.61 24.42 -14.22
CA SER A 132 31.16 24.15 -12.84
C SER A 132 29.65 23.97 -12.72
N PHE A 133 28.89 24.73 -13.51
CA PHE A 133 27.45 24.54 -13.58
C PHE A 133 27.06 23.20 -14.25
N MET A 134 27.74 22.82 -15.34
CA MET A 134 27.56 21.52 -16.01
C MET A 134 27.86 20.33 -15.08
N LYS A 135 28.91 20.43 -14.25
CA LYS A 135 29.23 19.41 -13.22
C LYS A 135 28.10 19.28 -12.19
N ALA A 136 27.55 20.40 -11.72
CA ALA A 136 26.44 20.39 -10.76
C ALA A 136 25.18 19.72 -11.34
N GLU A 137 24.83 20.06 -12.59
CA GLU A 137 23.74 19.42 -13.33
C GLU A 137 23.91 17.91 -13.47
N GLY A 138 25.08 17.47 -13.94
CA GLY A 138 25.41 16.05 -14.05
C GLY A 138 25.38 15.34 -12.69
N GLY A 139 25.81 16.01 -11.63
CA GLY A 139 25.76 15.50 -10.26
C GLY A 139 24.33 15.25 -9.77
N VAL A 140 23.41 16.20 -10.00
CA VAL A 140 21.98 16.03 -9.63
C VAL A 140 21.33 14.91 -10.46
N LEU A 141 21.63 14.84 -11.76
CA LEU A 141 21.14 13.76 -12.62
C LEU A 141 21.63 12.39 -12.12
N CYS A 142 22.92 12.29 -11.78
CA CYS A 142 23.51 11.07 -11.22
C CYS A 142 22.85 10.67 -9.88
N ALA A 143 22.63 11.65 -8.99
CA ALA A 143 21.92 11.42 -7.73
C ALA A 143 20.49 10.90 -7.95
N LEU A 144 19.76 11.45 -8.94
CA LEU A 144 18.43 10.97 -9.31
C LEU A 144 18.45 9.52 -9.80
N VAL A 145 19.39 9.16 -10.69
CA VAL A 145 19.46 7.78 -11.19
C VAL A 145 19.80 6.79 -10.08
N LEU A 146 20.80 7.11 -9.24
CA LEU A 146 21.18 6.26 -8.11
C LEU A 146 20.04 6.10 -7.12
N TYR A 147 19.31 7.18 -6.85
CA TYR A 147 18.14 7.16 -5.99
C TYR A 147 17.06 6.20 -6.54
N VAL A 148 16.73 6.28 -7.83
CA VAL A 148 15.75 5.39 -8.46
C VAL A 148 16.21 3.93 -8.41
N PHE A 149 17.51 3.67 -8.61
CA PHE A 149 18.07 2.33 -8.50
C PHE A 149 17.96 1.76 -7.07
N CYS A 150 18.33 2.54 -6.05
CA CYS A 150 18.20 2.15 -4.65
C CYS A 150 16.73 1.88 -4.27
N TRP A 151 15.81 2.75 -4.71
CA TRP A 151 14.37 2.57 -4.48
C TRP A 151 13.85 1.25 -5.05
N ARG A 152 14.26 0.91 -6.28
CA ARG A 152 13.89 -0.37 -6.91
C ARG A 152 14.44 -1.58 -6.18
N LEU A 153 15.68 -1.52 -5.70
CA LEU A 153 16.26 -2.60 -4.91
C LEU A 153 15.46 -2.84 -3.62
N ILE A 154 15.09 -1.77 -2.92
CA ILE A 154 14.25 -1.85 -1.72
C ILE A 154 12.92 -2.55 -2.05
N PHE A 155 12.27 -2.16 -3.15
CA PHE A 155 11.00 -2.77 -3.56
C PHE A 155 11.13 -4.26 -3.92
N ILE A 156 12.21 -4.66 -4.60
CA ILE A 156 12.47 -6.08 -4.91
C ILE A 156 12.68 -6.89 -3.64
N CYS A 157 13.43 -6.35 -2.67
CA CYS A 157 13.60 -6.98 -1.37
C CYS A 157 12.27 -7.17 -0.66
N ASP A 158 11.36 -6.20 -0.74
CA ASP A 158 10.06 -6.27 -0.11
C ASP A 158 9.14 -7.32 -0.75
N ARG A 159 9.19 -7.47 -2.08
CA ARG A 159 8.44 -8.52 -2.79
C ARG A 159 8.87 -9.94 -2.44
N LYS A 160 10.14 -10.13 -2.05
CA LYS A 160 10.70 -11.44 -1.67
C LYS A 160 10.53 -11.76 -0.18
N ARG A 161 9.81 -10.94 0.57
CA ARG A 161 9.63 -11.10 2.02
C ARG A 161 8.91 -12.41 2.37
N THR A 162 9.51 -13.15 3.30
CA THR A 162 9.00 -14.42 3.85
C THR A 162 8.52 -14.32 5.31
N HIS A 163 8.66 -13.15 5.94
CA HIS A 163 8.35 -12.93 7.34
C HIS A 163 7.40 -11.74 7.54
N ARG A 164 6.58 -11.79 8.59
CA ARG A 164 5.67 -10.71 8.97
C ARG A 164 6.43 -9.50 9.49
N ILE A 165 5.81 -8.33 9.34
CA ILE A 165 6.36 -7.06 9.82
C ILE A 165 5.65 -6.61 11.09
N ASN A 166 6.42 -6.02 12.00
CA ASN A 166 5.88 -5.41 13.21
C ASN A 166 5.26 -4.05 12.90
N LYS A 167 4.27 -3.63 13.70
CA LYS A 167 3.58 -2.34 13.51
C LYS A 167 4.53 -1.13 13.52
N ALA A 168 5.51 -1.12 14.43
CA ALA A 168 6.48 -0.04 14.54
C ALA A 168 7.34 0.10 13.27
N ASP A 169 7.77 -1.03 12.70
CA ASP A 169 8.56 -1.07 11.47
C ASP A 169 7.71 -0.60 10.28
N LEU A 170 6.42 -0.94 10.24
CA LEU A 170 5.50 -0.47 9.21
C LEU A 170 5.30 1.05 9.26
N GLU A 171 5.06 1.62 10.45
CA GLU A 171 4.91 3.06 10.62
C GLU A 171 6.21 3.81 10.28
N GLY A 172 7.36 3.25 10.68
CA GLY A 172 8.68 3.76 10.29
C GLY A 172 8.87 3.75 8.77
N ARG A 173 8.47 2.67 8.10
CA ARG A 173 8.50 2.57 6.63
C ARG A 173 7.57 3.56 5.95
N LYS A 174 6.36 3.79 6.46
CA LYS A 174 5.44 4.80 5.88
C LYS A 174 6.05 6.20 5.94
N LYS A 175 6.61 6.58 7.09
CA LYS A 175 7.32 7.85 7.25
C LYS A 175 8.50 7.93 6.30
N CYS A 176 9.34 6.90 6.26
CA CYS A 176 10.49 6.81 5.36
C CYS A 176 10.07 6.91 3.89
N GLY A 177 9.05 6.16 3.46
CA GLY A 177 8.50 6.16 2.11
C GLY A 177 7.96 7.54 1.70
N GLY A 178 7.29 8.24 2.61
CA GLY A 178 6.88 9.63 2.40
C GLY A 178 8.08 10.55 2.16
N TYR A 179 9.09 10.51 3.03
CA TYR A 179 10.31 11.32 2.87
C TYR A 179 11.05 11.00 1.57
N LEU A 180 11.15 9.72 1.24
CA LEU A 180 11.76 9.23 0.02
C LEU A 180 10.99 9.74 -1.22
N PHE A 181 9.66 9.68 -1.22
CA PHE A 181 8.84 10.25 -2.28
C PHE A 181 9.10 11.75 -2.47
N PHE A 182 9.07 12.54 -1.38
CA PHE A 182 9.36 13.98 -1.45
C PHE A 182 10.79 14.28 -1.91
N PHE A 183 11.76 13.47 -1.50
CA PHE A 183 13.14 13.58 -1.96
C PHE A 183 13.27 13.31 -3.46
N CYS A 184 12.59 12.28 -3.97
CA CYS A 184 12.52 11.99 -5.41
C CYS A 184 11.91 13.15 -6.20
N CYS A 185 10.78 13.68 -5.75
CA CYS A 185 10.15 14.85 -6.36
C CYS A 185 11.09 16.07 -6.34
N GLY A 186 11.82 16.27 -5.24
CA GLY A 186 12.83 17.32 -5.10
C GLY A 186 13.96 17.17 -6.11
N LEU A 187 14.49 15.96 -6.31
CA LEU A 187 15.53 15.69 -7.31
C LEU A 187 15.03 15.91 -8.74
N CYS A 188 13.82 15.44 -9.07
CA CYS A 188 13.20 15.69 -10.37
C CYS A 188 13.02 17.19 -10.64
N PHE A 189 12.52 17.93 -9.64
CA PHE A 189 12.36 19.39 -9.73
C PHE A 189 13.70 20.10 -9.88
N ALA A 190 14.70 19.74 -9.08
CA ALA A 190 16.05 20.29 -9.18
C ALA A 190 16.66 20.05 -10.56
N THR A 191 16.49 18.85 -11.12
CA THR A 191 16.96 18.49 -12.47
C THR A 191 16.30 19.38 -13.53
N PHE A 192 15.00 19.60 -13.41
CA PHE A 192 14.25 20.44 -14.34
C PHE A 192 14.66 21.92 -14.25
N VAL A 193 14.74 22.47 -13.04
CA VAL A 193 15.16 23.86 -12.81
C VAL A 193 16.58 24.08 -13.31
N LEU A 194 17.51 23.18 -12.98
CA LEU A 194 18.89 23.31 -13.44
C LEU A 194 18.95 23.23 -14.97
N CYS A 195 18.22 22.32 -15.61
CA CYS A 195 18.17 22.25 -17.07
C CYS A 195 17.69 23.57 -17.71
N ILE A 196 16.64 24.19 -17.18
CA ILE A 196 16.15 25.49 -17.66
C ILE A 196 17.20 26.57 -17.45
N VAL A 197 17.80 26.65 -16.26
CA VAL A 197 18.85 27.64 -15.97
C VAL A 197 20.04 27.45 -16.91
N GLY A 198 20.49 26.21 -17.15
CA GLY A 198 21.53 25.90 -18.12
C GLY A 198 21.15 26.31 -19.54
N ALA A 199 19.92 26.04 -19.96
CA ALA A 199 19.42 26.47 -21.26
C ALA A 199 19.41 28.00 -21.40
N THR A 200 18.95 28.74 -20.39
CA THR A 200 19.00 30.22 -20.41
C THR A 200 20.43 30.75 -20.45
N LYS A 201 21.38 30.04 -19.84
CA LYS A 201 22.80 30.40 -19.86
C LYS A 201 23.45 30.16 -21.21
N VAL A 202 23.04 29.13 -21.95
CA VAL A 202 23.65 28.76 -23.24
C VAL A 202 22.95 29.43 -24.42
N PHE A 203 21.61 29.46 -24.45
CA PHE A 203 20.86 29.97 -25.60
C PHE A 203 20.87 31.50 -25.74
N GLN A 204 21.09 32.25 -24.65
CA GLN A 204 21.21 33.72 -24.70
C GLN A 204 22.41 34.22 -25.52
N PHE A 205 23.30 33.33 -25.98
CA PHE A 205 24.48 33.69 -26.78
C PHE A 205 24.27 33.60 -28.28
N HIS A 206 23.15 33.05 -28.74
CA HIS A 206 22.85 33.07 -30.18
C HIS A 206 22.34 34.44 -30.66
N ASP A 207 21.89 35.29 -29.72
CA ASP A 207 21.44 36.65 -29.97
C ASP A 207 22.50 37.66 -29.51
N VAL A 208 23.13 38.33 -30.48
CA VAL A 208 24.24 39.28 -30.32
C VAL A 208 23.75 40.56 -29.64
N THR A 209 23.47 40.52 -28.34
CA THR A 209 23.24 41.73 -27.54
C THR A 209 24.50 42.11 -26.75
N LYS A 210 24.89 43.38 -26.88
CA LYS A 210 26.24 43.95 -26.69
C LYS A 210 26.86 43.89 -25.27
N ASN A 211 26.28 43.18 -24.30
CA ASN A 211 26.65 43.29 -22.87
C ASN A 211 27.29 42.03 -22.25
N HIS A 212 27.63 41.02 -23.07
CA HIS A 212 28.25 39.78 -22.61
C HIS A 212 29.49 39.43 -23.43
N THR A 213 30.54 38.94 -22.77
CA THR A 213 31.67 38.28 -23.44
C THR A 213 31.77 36.85 -22.95
N LEU A 214 31.83 35.91 -23.89
CA LEU A 214 32.07 34.50 -23.63
C LEU A 214 33.53 34.19 -23.99
N LYS A 215 34.33 33.80 -23.01
CA LYS A 215 35.66 33.23 -23.25
C LYS A 215 35.54 31.73 -23.02
N CYS A 216 35.34 30.97 -24.09
CA CYS A 216 35.02 29.55 -24.02
C CYS A 216 35.62 28.79 -25.21
N ASN A 217 35.92 27.51 -25.02
CA ASN A 217 36.32 26.62 -26.10
C ASN A 217 35.08 26.24 -26.94
N ASP A 218 35.16 26.37 -28.27
CA ASP A 218 34.05 26.06 -29.19
C ASP A 218 33.58 24.61 -29.08
N GLU A 219 34.49 23.65 -28.82
CA GLU A 219 34.15 22.25 -28.59
C GLU A 219 33.28 22.09 -27.34
N PHE A 220 33.60 22.83 -26.27
CA PHE A 220 32.79 22.82 -25.05
C PHE A 220 31.42 23.44 -25.27
N TYR A 221 31.38 24.61 -25.89
CA TYR A 221 30.14 25.35 -26.10
C TYR A 221 29.17 24.56 -26.99
N ASN A 222 29.64 24.01 -28.11
CA ASN A 222 28.80 23.22 -29.03
C ASN A 222 28.27 21.96 -28.35
N PHE A 223 29.12 21.22 -27.63
CA PHE A 223 28.66 20.05 -26.87
C PHE A 223 27.60 20.42 -25.83
N TYR A 224 27.84 21.48 -25.06
CA TYR A 224 26.91 21.90 -24.00
C TYR A 224 25.58 22.38 -24.58
N HIS A 225 25.62 23.14 -25.68
CA HIS A 225 24.44 23.58 -26.44
C HIS A 225 23.59 22.41 -26.96
N ASP A 226 24.21 21.48 -27.69
CA ASP A 226 23.49 20.34 -28.28
C ASP A 226 22.92 19.43 -27.19
N THR A 227 23.66 19.28 -26.10
CA THR A 227 23.19 18.52 -24.95
C THR A 227 21.99 19.18 -24.28
N LYS A 228 21.92 20.52 -24.23
CA LYS A 228 20.75 21.23 -23.69
C LYS A 228 19.51 21.06 -24.54
N ILE A 229 19.66 21.08 -25.87
CA ILE A 229 18.56 20.79 -26.79
C ILE A 229 18.03 19.38 -26.51
N GLY A 230 18.91 18.38 -26.43
CA GLY A 230 18.53 17.00 -26.13
C GLY A 230 17.87 16.84 -24.76
N GLN A 231 18.43 17.47 -23.71
CA GLN A 231 17.86 17.44 -22.36
C GLN A 231 16.46 18.07 -22.32
N MET A 232 16.26 19.23 -22.96
CA MET A 232 14.95 19.89 -23.01
C MET A 232 13.91 19.06 -23.78
N ALA A 233 14.31 18.45 -24.90
CA ALA A 233 13.45 17.58 -25.69
C ALA A 233 12.94 16.35 -24.91
N ILE A 234 13.70 15.88 -23.91
CA ILE A 234 13.31 14.74 -23.06
C ILE A 234 12.61 15.20 -21.78
N LEU A 235 13.14 16.22 -21.10
CA LEU A 235 12.64 16.69 -19.81
C LEU A 235 11.31 17.42 -19.90
N ILE A 236 11.02 18.13 -21.00
CA ILE A 236 9.72 18.80 -21.19
C ILE A 236 8.58 17.77 -21.27
N PRO A 237 8.61 16.76 -22.16
CA PRO A 237 7.61 15.68 -22.15
C PRO A 237 7.52 14.96 -20.81
N TYR A 238 8.65 14.74 -20.14
CA TYR A 238 8.67 14.07 -18.84
C TYR A 238 8.00 14.92 -17.74
N ALA A 239 8.24 16.23 -17.72
CA ALA A 239 7.58 17.16 -16.81
C ALA A 239 6.07 17.22 -17.07
N VAL A 240 5.65 17.29 -18.35
CA VAL A 240 4.23 17.22 -18.74
C VAL A 240 3.62 15.90 -18.27
N TYR A 241 4.31 14.78 -18.47
CA TYR A 241 3.87 13.47 -18.00
C TYR A 241 3.69 13.43 -16.48
N ILE A 242 4.63 13.97 -15.69
CA ILE A 242 4.52 14.05 -14.23
C ILE A 242 3.32 14.90 -13.82
N ILE A 243 3.15 16.09 -14.40
CA ILE A 243 2.04 17.00 -14.09
C ILE A 243 0.69 16.34 -14.41
N VAL A 244 0.54 15.78 -15.61
CA VAL A 244 -0.68 15.05 -16.01
C VAL A 244 -0.93 13.88 -15.08
N SER A 245 0.11 13.13 -14.72
CA SER A 245 -0.01 12.00 -13.79
C SER A 245 -0.48 12.45 -12.41
N MET A 246 0.13 13.50 -11.85
CA MET A 246 -0.18 14.01 -10.52
C MET A 246 -1.59 14.61 -10.41
N PHE A 247 -1.99 15.43 -11.39
CA PHE A 247 -3.23 16.22 -11.28
C PHE A 247 -4.45 15.58 -11.93
N ILE A 248 -4.27 14.68 -12.90
CA ILE A 248 -5.39 14.09 -13.65
C ILE A 248 -5.49 12.60 -13.37
N VAL A 249 -4.37 11.89 -13.45
CA VAL A 249 -4.39 10.42 -13.45
C VAL A 249 -4.53 9.86 -12.04
N ILE A 250 -3.70 10.31 -11.09
CA ILE A 250 -3.74 9.84 -9.70
C ILE A 250 -5.13 10.06 -9.07
N PRO A 251 -5.78 11.24 -9.19
CA PRO A 251 -7.13 11.42 -8.65
C PRO A 251 -8.17 10.45 -9.24
N LYS A 252 -8.14 10.24 -10.57
CA LYS A 252 -9.04 9.29 -11.23
C LYS A 252 -8.78 7.85 -10.79
N ALA A 253 -7.50 7.47 -10.66
CA ALA A 253 -7.11 6.14 -10.18
C ALA A 253 -7.58 5.91 -8.74
N LYS A 254 -7.48 6.92 -7.86
CA LYS A 254 -7.99 6.86 -6.49
C LYS A 254 -9.50 6.65 -6.42
N ASN A 255 -10.27 7.37 -7.23
CA ASN A 255 -11.73 7.21 -7.27
C ASN A 255 -12.12 5.82 -7.80
N TRP A 256 -11.47 5.39 -8.87
CA TRP A 256 -11.66 4.05 -9.42
C TRP A 256 -11.35 2.95 -8.39
N PHE A 257 -10.26 3.10 -7.64
CA PHE A 257 -9.87 2.14 -6.61
C PHE A 257 -10.90 2.05 -5.48
N MET A 258 -11.42 3.18 -5.03
CA MET A 258 -12.48 3.22 -4.03
C MET A 258 -13.72 2.49 -4.52
N ARG A 259 -14.14 2.74 -5.77
CA ARG A 259 -15.27 2.06 -6.38
C ARG A 259 -15.07 0.54 -6.38
N HIS A 260 -13.87 0.07 -6.76
CA HIS A 260 -13.56 -1.36 -6.77
C HIS A 260 -13.63 -1.99 -5.36
N LYS A 261 -13.13 -1.29 -4.33
CA LYS A 261 -13.25 -1.77 -2.95
C LYS A 261 -14.68 -1.78 -2.43
N TRP A 262 -15.51 -0.82 -2.86
CA TRP A 262 -16.94 -0.85 -2.55
C TRP A 262 -17.65 -2.00 -3.24
N HIS A 263 -17.27 -2.36 -4.47
CA HIS A 263 -17.75 -3.59 -5.11
C HIS A 263 -17.33 -4.84 -4.34
N GLN A 264 -16.09 -4.91 -3.85
CA GLN A 264 -15.65 -6.03 -3.02
C GLN A 264 -16.43 -6.13 -1.71
N TRP A 265 -16.68 -4.99 -1.06
CA TRP A 265 -17.54 -4.92 0.11
C TRP A 265 -18.97 -5.36 -0.22
N ALA A 266 -19.56 -4.86 -1.30
CA ALA A 266 -20.88 -5.25 -1.76
C ALA A 266 -20.97 -6.75 -2.11
N SER A 267 -19.92 -7.33 -2.70
CA SER A 267 -19.82 -8.77 -2.98
C SER A 267 -19.76 -9.62 -1.71
N LEU A 268 -19.37 -9.07 -0.55
CA LEU A 268 -19.53 -9.78 0.72
C LEU A 268 -20.98 -9.78 1.22
N LEU A 269 -21.80 -8.84 0.76
CA LEU A 269 -23.19 -8.67 1.16
C LEU A 269 -24.17 -9.35 0.19
N ASP A 270 -23.85 -9.35 -1.11
CA ASP A 270 -24.51 -10.09 -2.18
C ASP A 270 -24.00 -11.55 -2.14
N ALA A 271 -24.70 -12.44 -1.47
CA ALA A 271 -24.17 -13.76 -1.15
C ALA A 271 -24.19 -14.72 -2.35
N ASP A 272 -25.17 -14.58 -3.26
CA ASP A 272 -25.27 -15.40 -4.46
C ASP A 272 -24.67 -14.77 -5.73
N GLN A 273 -24.17 -13.54 -5.65
CA GLN A 273 -23.48 -12.83 -6.73
C GLN A 273 -24.38 -12.56 -7.93
N ASP A 274 -25.67 -12.30 -7.71
CA ASP A 274 -26.61 -11.98 -8.78
C ASP A 274 -26.63 -10.48 -9.15
N GLY A 275 -25.89 -9.65 -8.39
CA GLY A 275 -25.81 -8.20 -8.58
C GLY A 275 -26.89 -7.40 -7.87
N ILE A 276 -27.75 -8.05 -7.08
CA ILE A 276 -28.84 -7.46 -6.31
C ILE A 276 -28.71 -7.91 -4.85
N ILE A 277 -28.50 -6.97 -3.94
CA ILE A 277 -28.47 -7.29 -2.50
C ILE A 277 -29.91 -7.45 -2.03
N SER A 278 -30.30 -8.70 -1.78
CA SER A 278 -31.65 -9.09 -1.43
C SER A 278 -31.82 -9.52 0.03
N PHE A 279 -33.06 -9.80 0.43
CA PHE A 279 -33.35 -10.37 1.76
C PHE A 279 -32.85 -11.82 1.88
N ASP A 280 -32.76 -12.55 0.77
CA ASP A 280 -32.19 -13.90 0.79
C ASP A 280 -30.67 -13.86 0.93
N ASP A 281 -30.01 -12.83 0.40
CA ASP A 281 -28.59 -12.57 0.67
C ASP A 281 -28.32 -12.22 2.12
N MET A 282 -29.21 -11.41 2.72
CA MET A 282 -29.19 -11.16 4.15
C MET A 282 -29.24 -12.47 4.94
N LYS A 283 -30.17 -13.37 4.63
CA LYS A 283 -30.27 -14.68 5.31
C LYS A 283 -29.01 -15.53 5.14
N LYS A 284 -28.50 -15.65 3.90
CA LYS A 284 -27.28 -16.41 3.60
C LYS A 284 -26.08 -15.84 4.34
N THR A 285 -25.91 -14.52 4.31
CA THR A 285 -24.82 -13.82 5.00
C THR A 285 -24.93 -14.02 6.51
N ASN A 286 -26.12 -13.84 7.10
CA ASN A 286 -26.32 -14.03 8.54
C ASN A 286 -26.03 -15.48 8.96
N ASN A 287 -26.40 -16.48 8.16
CA ASN A 287 -26.06 -17.87 8.41
C ASN A 287 -24.54 -18.12 8.36
N THR A 288 -23.84 -17.53 7.39
CA THR A 288 -22.37 -17.59 7.33
C THR A 288 -21.72 -16.92 8.54
N LEU A 289 -22.25 -15.79 8.99
CA LEU A 289 -21.79 -15.10 10.20
C LEU A 289 -22.07 -15.91 11.46
N GLU A 290 -23.17 -16.67 11.52
CA GLU A 290 -23.47 -17.58 12.61
C GLU A 290 -22.51 -18.77 12.63
N GLN A 291 -22.13 -19.32 11.47
CA GLN A 291 -21.06 -20.30 11.38
C GLN A 291 -19.73 -19.73 11.89
N LEU A 292 -19.41 -18.48 11.58
CA LEU A 292 -18.26 -17.79 12.14
C LEU A 292 -18.36 -17.65 13.66
N ARG A 293 -19.54 -17.32 14.20
CA ARG A 293 -19.76 -17.23 15.65
C ARG A 293 -19.40 -18.54 16.35
N LEU A 294 -19.92 -19.65 15.84
CA LEU A 294 -19.65 -20.99 16.35
C LEU A 294 -18.18 -21.38 16.19
N ALA A 295 -17.57 -20.99 15.06
CA ALA A 295 -16.17 -21.26 14.77
C ALA A 295 -15.18 -20.48 15.63
N VAL A 296 -15.51 -19.24 16.01
CA VAL A 296 -14.68 -18.34 16.82
C VAL A 296 -14.91 -18.60 18.32
N GLY A 297 -16.12 -19.02 18.71
CA GLY A 297 -16.46 -19.42 20.09
C GLY A 297 -16.55 -18.26 21.11
N ASP A 298 -16.22 -17.03 20.71
CA ASP A 298 -16.19 -15.87 21.59
C ASP A 298 -17.59 -15.44 22.08
N ARG A 299 -18.58 -15.50 21.19
CA ARG A 299 -19.95 -15.10 21.50
C ARG A 299 -20.81 -16.35 21.72
N ARG A 300 -21.32 -16.52 22.94
CA ARG A 300 -22.12 -17.70 23.33
C ARG A 300 -23.53 -17.76 22.75
N THR A 301 -24.16 -16.60 22.53
CA THR A 301 -25.53 -16.48 22.03
C THR A 301 -25.58 -15.83 20.65
N ALA A 302 -26.45 -16.31 19.77
CA ALA A 302 -26.71 -15.64 18.50
C ALA A 302 -27.25 -14.22 18.74
N LEU A 303 -27.03 -13.32 17.77
CA LEU A 303 -27.79 -12.06 17.75
C LEU A 303 -29.26 -12.36 17.48
N ASN A 304 -30.15 -11.58 18.10
CA ASN A 304 -31.58 -11.66 17.80
C ASN A 304 -31.84 -11.19 16.36
N ALA A 305 -32.80 -11.83 15.70
CA ALA A 305 -33.18 -11.55 14.31
C ALA A 305 -33.51 -10.07 14.11
N ASP A 306 -34.28 -9.46 15.01
CA ASP A 306 -34.67 -8.05 14.91
C ASP A 306 -33.48 -7.09 14.89
N ALA A 307 -32.41 -7.37 15.65
CA ALA A 307 -31.22 -6.52 15.62
C ALA A 307 -30.38 -6.74 14.36
N GLN A 308 -30.38 -7.96 13.81
CA GLN A 308 -29.75 -8.25 12.54
C GLN A 308 -30.47 -7.52 11.41
N GLU A 309 -31.79 -7.68 11.31
CA GLU A 309 -32.64 -7.02 10.31
C GLU A 309 -32.51 -5.49 10.39
N LYS A 310 -32.57 -4.93 11.60
CA LYS A 310 -32.37 -3.50 11.83
C LYS A 310 -31.01 -3.01 11.29
N TRP A 311 -29.93 -3.75 11.50
CA TRP A 311 -28.62 -3.37 10.98
C TRP A 311 -28.60 -3.33 9.44
N TRP A 312 -29.25 -4.30 8.79
CA TRP A 312 -29.35 -4.35 7.33
C TRP A 312 -30.21 -3.21 6.77
N ASP A 313 -31.34 -2.91 7.40
CA ASP A 313 -32.21 -1.79 7.00
C ASP A 313 -31.50 -0.43 7.15
N ASP A 314 -30.86 -0.20 8.30
CA ASP A 314 -30.20 1.06 8.63
C ASP A 314 -28.96 1.32 7.76
N HIS A 315 -28.27 0.27 7.29
CA HIS A 315 -26.94 0.40 6.67
C HIS A 315 -26.82 -0.10 5.23
N ILE A 316 -27.67 -1.02 4.78
CA ILE A 316 -27.56 -1.63 3.45
C ILE A 316 -28.75 -1.25 2.57
N PHE A 317 -29.98 -1.56 2.97
CA PHE A 317 -31.15 -1.39 2.11
C PHE A 317 -31.53 0.07 1.90
N LYS A 318 -31.45 0.93 2.93
CA LYS A 318 -31.61 2.41 2.90
C LYS A 318 -32.88 2.98 2.24
N ARG A 319 -33.79 2.14 1.72
CA ARG A 319 -35.03 2.51 1.02
C ARG A 319 -36.30 2.06 1.76
N GLY A 320 -36.16 1.56 2.99
CA GLY A 320 -37.21 0.98 3.83
C GLY A 320 -37.27 -0.56 3.74
N ALA A 321 -37.98 -1.19 4.69
CA ALA A 321 -38.08 -2.64 4.81
C ALA A 321 -38.48 -3.34 3.50
N ASN A 322 -37.89 -4.50 3.22
CA ASN A 322 -38.15 -5.37 2.06
C ASN A 322 -37.82 -4.79 0.68
N LYS A 323 -36.98 -3.76 0.57
CA LYS A 323 -36.52 -3.27 -0.74
C LYS A 323 -35.10 -3.73 -1.04
N HIS A 324 -34.98 -4.49 -2.12
CA HIS A 324 -33.69 -4.87 -2.69
C HIS A 324 -32.96 -3.64 -3.24
N ILE A 325 -31.63 -3.68 -3.22
CA ILE A 325 -30.77 -2.65 -3.79
C ILE A 325 -29.78 -3.31 -4.75
N SER A 326 -29.64 -2.76 -5.96
CA SER A 326 -28.60 -3.26 -6.87
C SER A 326 -27.22 -2.93 -6.30
N VAL A 327 -26.22 -3.78 -6.59
CA VAL A 327 -24.84 -3.52 -6.19
C VAL A 327 -24.37 -2.15 -6.70
N GLU A 328 -24.74 -1.78 -7.92
CA GLU A 328 -24.40 -0.47 -8.50
C GLU A 328 -25.08 0.70 -7.79
N ASP A 329 -26.36 0.59 -7.41
CA ASP A 329 -27.05 1.65 -6.65
C ASP A 329 -26.41 1.83 -5.27
N TYR A 330 -26.01 0.74 -4.62
CA TYR A 330 -25.33 0.80 -3.33
C TYR A 330 -23.94 1.41 -3.44
N VAL A 331 -23.17 1.05 -4.47
CA VAL A 331 -21.85 1.64 -4.75
C VAL A 331 -21.97 3.13 -5.10
N ALA A 332 -22.95 3.51 -5.92
CA ALA A 332 -23.22 4.92 -6.25
C ALA A 332 -23.65 5.73 -5.01
N TYR A 333 -24.40 5.12 -4.09
CA TYR A 333 -24.69 5.73 -2.79
C TYR A 333 -23.40 5.98 -1.98
N LEU A 334 -22.50 4.98 -1.90
CA LEU A 334 -21.23 5.12 -1.19
C LEU A 334 -20.36 6.20 -1.82
N GLU A 335 -20.35 6.30 -3.15
CA GLU A 335 -19.70 7.37 -3.91
C GLU A 335 -20.28 8.75 -3.57
N GLY A 336 -21.61 8.87 -3.48
CA GLY A 336 -22.29 10.12 -3.15
C GLY A 336 -22.01 10.63 -1.74
N ILE A 337 -21.77 9.75 -0.76
CA ILE A 337 -21.41 10.13 0.61
C ILE A 337 -19.90 10.18 0.87
N TYR A 338 -19.10 9.84 -0.14
CA TYR A 338 -17.66 9.68 0.02
C TYR A 338 -16.98 11.01 0.28
N ASN A 339 -16.37 11.11 1.46
CA ASN A 339 -15.43 12.16 1.81
C ASN A 339 -14.21 11.50 2.47
N PRO A 340 -13.00 11.60 1.88
CA PRO A 340 -11.79 10.97 2.42
C PRO A 340 -11.51 11.30 3.89
N CYS A 341 -11.92 12.48 4.37
CA CYS A 341 -11.66 12.93 5.74
C CYS A 341 -12.62 12.34 6.78
N ASP A 342 -13.79 11.83 6.36
CA ASP A 342 -14.89 11.49 7.25
C ASP A 342 -15.47 10.08 7.01
N MET A 343 -15.19 9.48 5.84
CA MET A 343 -15.70 8.16 5.49
C MET A 343 -15.30 7.08 6.51
N GLY A 344 -14.10 7.17 7.06
CA GLY A 344 -13.63 6.24 8.10
C GLY A 344 -14.49 6.31 9.37
N ASN A 345 -14.91 7.51 9.77
CA ASN A 345 -15.76 7.71 10.95
C ASN A 345 -17.20 7.25 10.68
N LYS A 346 -17.71 7.46 9.47
CA LYS A 346 -19.04 7.00 9.03
C LYS A 346 -19.13 5.48 8.90
N MET A 347 -18.10 4.85 8.33
CA MET A 347 -18.11 3.41 8.05
C MET A 347 -17.68 2.57 9.24
N ARG A 348 -16.90 3.10 10.19
CA ARG A 348 -16.48 2.35 11.37
C ARG A 348 -17.66 1.78 12.17
N PRO A 349 -18.74 2.52 12.48
CA PRO A 349 -19.93 1.94 13.12
C PRO A 349 -20.57 0.83 12.29
N VAL A 350 -20.67 1.00 10.97
CA VAL A 350 -21.25 -0.02 10.05
C VAL A 350 -20.46 -1.33 10.13
N ILE A 351 -19.13 -1.25 9.93
CA ILE A 351 -18.23 -2.40 9.99
C ILE A 351 -18.20 -3.00 11.41
N THR A 352 -18.22 -2.18 12.46
CA THR A 352 -18.28 -2.68 13.85
C THR A 352 -19.57 -3.44 14.10
N GLY A 353 -20.69 -2.95 13.57
CA GLY A 353 -21.99 -3.62 13.63
C GLY A 353 -21.96 -4.98 12.94
N PHE A 354 -21.33 -5.08 11.76
CA PHE A 354 -21.12 -6.35 11.07
C PHE A 354 -20.33 -7.36 11.92
N PHE A 355 -19.24 -6.92 12.58
CA PHE A 355 -18.46 -7.80 13.45
C PHE A 355 -19.20 -8.25 14.72
N ASN A 356 -20.22 -7.51 15.18
CA ASN A 356 -21.04 -7.93 16.32
C ASN A 356 -21.79 -9.24 16.08
N PHE A 357 -22.05 -9.60 14.82
CA PHE A 357 -22.76 -10.84 14.46
C PHE A 357 -22.06 -12.08 15.01
N PHE A 358 -20.72 -12.09 15.00
CA PHE A 358 -19.95 -13.25 15.41
C PHE A 358 -19.01 -13.02 16.59
N SER A 359 -18.82 -11.78 17.05
CA SER A 359 -17.88 -11.43 18.13
C SER A 359 -18.45 -10.44 19.15
N THR A 360 -17.81 -10.36 20.32
CA THR A 360 -18.13 -9.42 21.39
C THR A 360 -17.24 -8.17 21.36
N PRO A 361 -17.65 -7.05 22.00
CA PRO A 361 -16.80 -5.87 22.16
C PRO A 361 -15.47 -6.17 22.88
N ASP A 362 -15.49 -7.10 23.84
CA ASP A 362 -14.30 -7.47 24.60
C ASP A 362 -13.26 -8.20 23.74
N PHE A 363 -13.72 -9.09 22.86
CA PHE A 363 -12.87 -9.77 21.88
C PHE A 363 -12.19 -8.82 20.88
N ARG A 364 -12.79 -7.65 20.66
CA ARG A 364 -12.24 -6.65 19.73
C ARG A 364 -11.25 -5.69 20.39
N LYS A 365 -10.96 -5.84 21.68
CA LYS A 365 -9.94 -5.04 22.37
C LYS A 365 -8.54 -5.35 21.82
N LYS A 366 -7.60 -4.41 21.97
CA LYS A 366 -6.20 -4.50 21.46
C LYS A 366 -5.44 -5.79 21.78
N ASN A 367 -5.86 -6.53 22.81
CA ASN A 367 -5.08 -7.65 23.34
C ASN A 367 -5.46 -9.00 22.73
N CYS A 368 -6.56 -9.10 21.98
CA CYS A 368 -6.94 -10.35 21.33
C CYS A 368 -6.12 -10.55 20.04
N ILE A 369 -5.29 -11.60 20.02
CA ILE A 369 -4.42 -11.94 18.89
C ILE A 369 -5.17 -12.92 17.97
N LEU A 370 -5.24 -12.59 16.68
CA LEU A 370 -5.77 -13.45 15.64
C LEU A 370 -4.63 -14.33 15.09
N ALA A 371 -4.66 -15.62 15.41
CA ALA A 371 -3.69 -16.58 14.90
C ALA A 371 -3.91 -16.86 13.41
N GLU A 372 -2.93 -17.51 12.79
CA GLU A 372 -2.98 -17.84 11.36
C GLU A 372 -4.16 -18.75 11.02
N GLU A 373 -4.40 -19.79 11.81
CA GLU A 373 -5.50 -20.74 11.56
C GLU A 373 -6.87 -20.08 11.72
N ASP A 374 -7.04 -19.17 12.70
CA ASP A 374 -8.28 -18.41 12.87
C ASP A 374 -8.54 -17.47 11.69
N PHE A 375 -7.48 -16.83 11.18
CA PHE A 375 -7.55 -15.99 9.99
C PHE A 375 -7.95 -16.80 8.75
N ILE A 376 -7.33 -17.97 8.52
CA ILE A 376 -7.66 -18.84 7.40
C ILE A 376 -9.10 -19.32 7.51
N LYS A 377 -9.51 -19.80 8.70
CA LYS A 377 -10.87 -20.26 8.97
C LYS A 377 -11.90 -19.17 8.73
N PHE A 378 -11.62 -17.93 9.16
CA PHE A 378 -12.47 -16.76 8.92
C PHE A 378 -12.75 -16.57 7.42
N TRP A 379 -11.71 -16.53 6.57
CA TRP A 379 -11.87 -16.27 5.14
C TRP A 379 -12.44 -17.47 4.36
N THR A 380 -12.11 -18.69 4.77
CA THR A 380 -12.72 -19.89 4.19
C THR A 380 -14.22 -19.95 4.48
N ILE A 381 -14.67 -19.59 5.69
CA ILE A 381 -16.11 -19.56 6.00
C ILE A 381 -16.78 -18.37 5.30
N LEU A 382 -16.22 -17.17 5.42
CA LEU A 382 -16.87 -15.94 4.94
C LEU A 382 -17.04 -15.90 3.42
N LYS A 383 -16.02 -16.32 2.66
CA LYS A 383 -15.98 -16.13 1.19
C LYS A 383 -15.40 -17.33 0.43
N ASN A 384 -15.21 -18.47 1.10
CA ASN A 384 -14.62 -19.67 0.50
C ASN A 384 -13.27 -19.42 -0.19
N VAL A 385 -12.43 -18.59 0.43
CA VAL A 385 -11.10 -18.29 -0.09
C VAL A 385 -10.18 -19.50 0.12
N ASP A 386 -9.36 -19.80 -0.89
CA ASP A 386 -8.37 -20.88 -0.83
C ASP A 386 -7.42 -20.71 0.37
N LYS A 387 -7.16 -21.82 1.07
CA LYS A 387 -6.37 -21.82 2.31
C LYS A 387 -4.91 -21.46 2.05
N VAL A 388 -4.34 -21.91 0.93
CA VAL A 388 -2.93 -21.63 0.59
C VAL A 388 -2.76 -20.14 0.28
N HIS A 389 -3.70 -19.56 -0.48
CA HIS A 389 -3.76 -18.12 -0.71
C HIS A 389 -3.89 -17.34 0.60
N CYS A 390 -4.83 -17.70 1.48
CA CYS A 390 -5.02 -17.04 2.77
C CYS A 390 -3.76 -17.04 3.63
N ARG A 391 -3.09 -18.20 3.74
CA ARG A 391 -1.82 -18.34 4.48
C ARG A 391 -0.75 -17.41 3.92
N ASN A 392 -0.57 -17.41 2.59
CA ASN A 392 0.40 -16.56 1.93
C ASN A 392 0.13 -15.08 2.17
N VAL A 393 -1.14 -14.66 2.10
CA VAL A 393 -1.53 -13.27 2.33
C VAL A 393 -1.36 -12.88 3.80
N TYR A 394 -1.70 -13.77 4.74
CA TYR A 394 -1.50 -13.54 6.18
C TYR A 394 -0.03 -13.29 6.51
N ILE A 395 0.87 -14.17 6.05
CA ILE A 395 2.31 -14.05 6.30
C ILE A 395 2.88 -12.79 5.63
N ARG A 396 2.44 -12.49 4.40
CA ARG A 396 3.03 -11.40 3.63
C ARG A 396 2.49 -10.04 4.02
N HIS A 397 1.23 -9.90 4.39
CA HIS A 397 0.61 -8.58 4.49
C HIS A 397 0.17 -8.21 5.90
N PHE A 398 -0.09 -9.16 6.78
CA PHE A 398 -0.62 -8.87 8.12
C PHE A 398 0.47 -8.71 9.18
N LEU A 399 0.22 -7.76 10.08
CA LEU A 399 1.10 -7.29 11.16
C LEU A 399 1.40 -8.39 12.17
N ASN A 400 2.59 -8.44 12.78
CA ASN A 400 2.86 -9.32 13.93
C ASN A 400 2.90 -8.53 15.26
N PRO A 401 2.11 -8.88 16.29
CA PRO A 401 0.93 -9.76 16.24
C PRO A 401 -0.23 -9.10 15.48
N THR A 402 -1.10 -9.90 14.86
CA THR A 402 -2.36 -9.40 14.28
C THR A 402 -3.37 -9.37 15.40
N THR A 403 -3.93 -8.19 15.70
CA THR A 403 -4.98 -8.07 16.72
C THR A 403 -6.35 -7.90 16.06
N MET A 404 -7.42 -8.30 16.75
CA MET A 404 -8.78 -8.13 16.23
C MET A 404 -9.13 -6.66 15.96
N GLU A 405 -8.64 -5.73 16.79
CA GLU A 405 -8.78 -4.28 16.54
C GLU A 405 -8.09 -3.86 15.24
N SER A 406 -6.87 -4.35 14.99
CA SER A 406 -6.15 -4.06 13.75
C SER A 406 -6.89 -4.63 12.54
N PHE A 407 -7.43 -5.84 12.67
CA PHE A 407 -8.18 -6.50 11.60
C PHE A 407 -9.47 -5.77 11.26
N LEU A 408 -10.23 -5.31 12.26
CA LEU A 408 -11.37 -4.42 12.05
C LEU A 408 -10.95 -3.10 11.39
N GLY A 409 -9.81 -2.54 11.80
CA GLY A 409 -9.21 -1.38 11.17
C GLY A 409 -8.95 -1.57 9.68
N ASP A 410 -8.46 -2.75 9.28
CA ASP A 410 -8.21 -3.09 7.87
C ASP A 410 -9.53 -3.18 7.06
N PHE A 411 -10.63 -3.68 7.65
CA PHE A 411 -11.97 -3.64 7.02
C PHE A 411 -12.52 -2.22 6.88
N VAL A 412 -12.30 -1.36 7.89
CA VAL A 412 -12.68 0.06 7.77
C VAL A 412 -11.86 0.73 6.66
N ALA A 413 -10.57 0.45 6.57
CA ALA A 413 -9.70 0.99 5.52
C ALA A 413 -10.13 0.53 4.11
N LEU A 414 -10.60 -0.71 3.96
CA LEU A 414 -11.18 -1.21 2.71
C LEU A 414 -12.26 -0.27 2.17
N VAL A 415 -13.19 0.20 3.02
CA VAL A 415 -14.33 1.02 2.57
C VAL A 415 -14.09 2.53 2.65
N SER A 416 -12.99 3.00 3.24
CA SER A 416 -12.78 4.43 3.54
C SER A 416 -11.49 5.07 3.01
N SER A 417 -10.40 4.33 2.84
CA SER A 417 -9.09 4.91 2.49
C SER A 417 -8.80 4.84 0.99
N ASN A 418 -8.48 5.94 0.32
CA ASN A 418 -8.08 5.92 -1.09
C ASN A 418 -6.58 5.73 -1.34
N ASP A 419 -5.82 5.38 -0.30
CA ASP A 419 -4.39 5.22 -0.43
C ASP A 419 -4.05 3.84 -0.98
N PHE A 420 -3.62 3.82 -2.24
CA PHE A 420 -3.18 2.62 -2.95
C PHE A 420 -1.89 2.02 -2.37
N PHE A 421 -1.06 2.86 -1.74
CA PHE A 421 0.25 2.48 -1.24
C PHE A 421 0.25 2.15 0.24
N ASP A 422 -0.88 2.35 0.92
CA ASP A 422 -1.03 1.95 2.32
C ASP A 422 -1.29 0.44 2.40
N GLU A 423 -0.30 -0.32 2.91
CA GLU A 423 -0.43 -1.75 3.22
C GLU A 423 -1.71 -2.08 4.02
N ASN A 424 -2.15 -1.22 4.95
CA ASN A 424 -3.37 -1.44 5.74
C ASN A 424 -4.63 -1.41 4.86
N THR A 425 -4.64 -0.58 3.82
CA THR A 425 -5.78 -0.37 2.92
C THR A 425 -5.91 -1.50 1.90
N ILE A 426 -4.80 -2.17 1.57
CA ILE A 426 -4.75 -3.23 0.55
C ILE A 426 -4.84 -4.65 1.13
N ARG A 427 -4.67 -4.84 2.44
CA ARG A 427 -4.67 -6.17 3.10
C ARG A 427 -5.91 -6.99 2.79
N VAL A 428 -7.08 -6.49 3.16
CA VAL A 428 -8.36 -7.18 2.93
C VAL A 428 -8.64 -7.29 1.44
N HIS A 429 -8.38 -6.24 0.68
CA HIS A 429 -8.50 -6.25 -0.79
C HIS A 429 -7.66 -7.37 -1.43
N THR A 430 -6.45 -7.63 -0.93
CA THR A 430 -5.56 -8.68 -1.45
C THR A 430 -6.05 -10.08 -1.10
N VAL A 431 -6.74 -10.25 0.04
CA VAL A 431 -7.38 -11.53 0.37
C VAL A 431 -8.53 -11.83 -0.60
N LEU A 432 -9.35 -10.82 -0.89
CA LEU A 432 -10.52 -10.93 -1.76
C LEU A 432 -10.17 -11.05 -3.24
N LYS A 433 -8.96 -10.65 -3.64
CA LYS A 433 -8.45 -10.82 -5.00
C LYS A 433 -7.99 -12.27 -5.19
N PRO A 434 -8.54 -13.03 -6.15
CA PRO A 434 -8.10 -14.40 -6.40
C PRO A 434 -6.60 -14.44 -6.71
N PRO A 435 -5.88 -15.50 -6.31
CA PRO A 435 -4.49 -15.67 -6.72
C PRO A 435 -4.42 -15.72 -8.24
N ARG A 436 -3.51 -14.91 -8.81
CA ARG A 436 -3.12 -15.03 -10.22
C ARG A 436 -2.56 -16.44 -10.40
N SER A 437 -3.07 -17.21 -11.37
CA SER A 437 -2.19 -18.16 -12.04
C SER A 437 -1.14 -17.31 -12.75
N SER A 438 0.07 -17.23 -12.17
CA SER A 438 1.13 -16.54 -12.88
C SER A 438 1.47 -17.36 -14.12
N PRO A 439 1.75 -16.74 -15.28
CA PRO A 439 2.32 -17.45 -16.42
C PRO A 439 3.68 -18.10 -16.10
N CYS A 440 4.26 -17.79 -14.94
CA CYS A 440 5.56 -18.28 -14.51
C CYS A 440 5.47 -19.55 -13.63
N ASP A 441 4.30 -19.89 -13.06
CA ASP A 441 4.16 -21.12 -12.28
C ASP A 441 4.10 -22.37 -13.18
N THR A 442 3.86 -22.20 -14.48
CA THR A 442 3.89 -23.29 -15.48
C THR A 442 5.31 -23.67 -15.94
N ILE A 443 6.35 -22.90 -15.56
CA ILE A 443 7.74 -23.14 -16.02
C ILE A 443 8.58 -23.85 -14.94
N CYS A 444 8.06 -24.03 -13.72
CA CYS A 444 8.81 -24.65 -12.62
C CYS A 444 8.12 -25.89 -12.03
N HIS A 445 7.54 -26.74 -12.87
CA HIS A 445 7.22 -28.12 -12.47
C HIS A 445 8.39 -29.06 -12.82
N PRO A 446 9.08 -29.68 -11.83
CA PRO A 446 10.18 -30.62 -12.07
C PRO A 446 9.75 -31.94 -12.73
N SER A 447 8.46 -32.13 -13.00
CA SER A 447 7.87 -33.35 -13.56
C SER A 447 7.80 -33.37 -15.10
N CYS A 448 8.33 -32.37 -15.80
CA CYS A 448 8.46 -32.37 -17.26
C CYS A 448 9.90 -32.61 -17.77
N CYS A 449 10.84 -32.92 -16.88
CA CYS A 449 12.14 -33.47 -17.26
C CYS A 449 12.23 -34.92 -16.75
N GLY A 450 11.77 -35.86 -17.58
CA GLY A 450 11.87 -37.28 -17.32
C GLY A 450 11.75 -38.07 -18.61
N VAL A 451 12.91 -38.27 -19.26
CA VAL A 451 13.23 -39.20 -20.38
C VAL A 451 12.52 -38.96 -21.71
#